data_AF-R7U599-F1
#
_entry.id   AF-R7U599-F1
#
_cell.length_a   1.000
_cell.length_b   1.000
_cell.length_c   1.000
_cell.angle_alpha   90.00
_cell.angle_beta   90.00
_cell.angle_gamma   90.00
#
_symmetry.space_group_name_H-M   'P 1'
#
loop_
_entity.id
_entity.type
_entity.pdbx_description
1 polymer ?
#
loop_
_entity_poly.entity_id
_entity_poly.type
_entity_poly.pdbx_seq_one_letter_code
_entity_poly.pdbx_strand_id
1 'polypeptide(L)' 'MADSSGILLIEPFYGGSHRQLTDVLSSRVEGCVVHTMTAKKWHWRARTSAIHFAQTIPQDHRFR' A
#
# COMPACT_ATOMS: atom_id res chain seq x y z
N MET A 1 7.73 -25.33 -0.72
CA MET A 1 7.25 -24.24 0.14
C MET A 1 6.50 -23.28 -0.76
N ALA A 2 5.19 -23.15 -0.57
CA ALA A 2 4.30 -22.55 -1.57
C ALA A 2 4.71 -21.11 -1.93
N ASP A 3 4.83 -20.87 -3.23
CA ASP A 3 4.88 -19.55 -3.86
C ASP A 3 3.55 -18.84 -3.62
N SER A 4 3.40 -18.22 -2.46
CA SER A 4 2.29 -17.31 -2.19
C SER A 4 2.67 -15.95 -2.76
N SER A 5 2.31 -15.71 -4.03
CA SER A 5 2.30 -14.37 -4.59
C SER A 5 1.31 -13.53 -3.77
N GLY A 6 1.83 -12.79 -2.78
CA GLY A 6 1.03 -11.93 -1.90
C GLY A 6 0.38 -10.77 -2.66
N ILE A 7 -0.58 -10.10 -2.05
CA ILE A 7 -1.25 -8.93 -2.65
C ILE A 7 -0.60 -7.66 -2.11
N LEU A 8 -0.20 -6.75 -3.00
CA LEU A 8 0.34 -5.45 -2.60
C LEU A 8 -0.75 -4.39 -2.58
N LEU A 9 -1.07 -3.88 -1.39
CA LEU A 9 -2.02 -2.78 -1.21
C LEU A 9 -1.27 -1.46 -0.96
N ILE A 10 -1.43 -0.49 -1.86
CA ILE A 10 -0.78 0.82 -1.77
C ILE A 10 -1.82 1.90 -1.46
N GLU A 11 -1.68 2.57 -0.31
CA GLU A 11 -2.54 3.69 0.11
C GLU A 11 -1.72 4.95 0.44
N PRO A 12 -1.61 5.92 -0.48
CA PRO A 12 -0.84 7.16 -0.26
C PRO A 12 -1.47 8.16 0.73
N PHE A 13 -2.73 7.97 1.13
CA PHE A 13 -3.51 8.86 1.99
C PHE A 13 -4.07 8.14 3.21
N TYR A 14 -3.20 7.51 4.02
CA TYR A 14 -3.65 6.73 5.16
C TYR A 14 -4.12 7.63 6.32
N GLY A 15 -5.43 7.90 6.30
CA GLY A 15 -6.18 8.66 7.29
C GLY A 15 -7.67 8.64 6.95
N GLY A 16 -8.53 9.03 7.90
CA GLY A 16 -9.99 9.08 7.69
C GLY A 16 -10.57 7.79 7.11
N SER A 17 -11.44 7.92 6.11
CA SER A 17 -12.11 6.80 5.43
C SER A 17 -11.15 5.90 4.64
N HIS A 18 -10.04 6.43 4.13
CA HIS A 18 -9.03 5.65 3.40
C HIS A 18 -8.34 4.64 4.32
N ARG A 19 -7.99 5.07 5.54
CA ARG A 19 -7.46 4.18 6.57
C ARG A 19 -8.48 3.09 6.91
N GLN A 20 -9.73 3.46 7.16
CA GLN A 20 -10.78 2.49 7.49
C GLN A 20 -10.95 1.43 6.40
N LEU A 21 -10.99 1.85 5.13
CA LEU A 21 -11.08 0.93 4.00
C LEU A 21 -9.83 0.03 3.91
N THR A 22 -8.65 0.62 4.01
CA THR A 22 -7.37 -0.10 3.93
C THR A 22 -7.28 -1.18 5.01
N ASP A 23 -7.63 -0.84 6.27
CA ASP A 23 -7.60 -1.75 7.41
C ASP A 23 -8.61 -2.91 7.24
N VAL A 24 -9.80 -2.62 6.68
CA VAL A 24 -10.80 -3.65 6.37
C VAL A 24 -10.35 -4.57 5.26
N LEU A 25 -9.71 -4.04 4.20
CA LEU A 25 -9.23 -4.85 3.10
C LEU A 25 -8.05 -5.73 3.54
N SER A 26 -7.07 -5.16 4.24
CA SER A 26 -5.88 -5.91 4.68
C SER A 26 -6.22 -6.98 5.70
N SER A 27 -7.26 -6.80 6.52
CA SER A 27 -7.72 -7.81 7.47
C SER A 27 -8.48 -8.98 6.83
N ARG A 28 -9.02 -8.80 5.62
CA ARG A 28 -9.81 -9.82 4.91
C ARG A 28 -9.06 -10.50 3.78
N VAL A 29 -7.96 -9.91 3.33
CA VAL A 29 -7.14 -10.44 2.23
C VAL A 29 -5.89 -11.08 2.81
N GLU A 30 -5.83 -12.42 2.76
CA GLU A 30 -4.66 -13.17 3.20
C GLU A 30 -3.43 -12.84 2.33
N GLY A 31 -2.26 -12.72 2.96
CA GLY A 31 -1.02 -12.37 2.26
C GLY A 31 -0.97 -10.92 1.75
N CYS A 32 -1.83 -10.04 2.25
CA CYS A 32 -1.83 -8.63 1.92
C CYS A 32 -0.69 -7.89 2.63
N VAL A 33 0.20 -7.26 1.85
CA VAL A 33 1.24 -6.36 2.33
C VAL A 33 0.82 -4.94 2.05
N VAL A 34 0.74 -4.11 3.09
CA VAL A 34 0.22 -2.75 2.97
C VAL A 34 1.36 -1.74 3.04
N HIS A 35 1.48 -0.92 1.99
CA HIS A 35 2.38 0.23 1.95
C HIS A 35 1.58 1.52 1.99
N THR A 36 1.83 2.36 3.00
CA THR A 36 1.06 3.59 3.20
C THR A 36 1.91 4.82 3.43
N MET A 37 1.29 6.00 3.24
CA MET A 37 1.84 7.27 3.69
C MET A 37 0.83 8.03 4.55
N THR A 38 1.30 8.93 5.40
CA THR A 38 0.42 9.78 6.21
C THR A 38 -0.54 10.58 5.32
N ALA A 39 -1.79 10.75 5.71
CA ALA A 39 -2.74 11.64 5.02
C ALA A 39 -2.37 13.15 5.05
N LYS A 40 -1.30 13.55 5.76
CA LYS A 40 -0.80 14.92 5.76
C LYS A 40 -0.21 15.29 4.40
N LYS A 41 -0.33 16.57 4.02
CA LYS A 41 0.15 17.12 2.74
C LYS A 41 -0.37 16.32 1.53
N TRP A 42 -1.66 15.97 1.53
CA TRP A 42 -2.27 15.11 0.51
C TRP A 42 -2.03 15.60 -0.93
N HIS A 43 -2.07 16.92 -1.20
CA HIS A 43 -1.75 17.46 -2.53
C HIS A 43 -0.36 17.03 -3.03
N TRP A 44 0.63 16.95 -2.15
CA TRP A 44 1.97 16.47 -2.49
C TRP A 44 1.97 14.97 -2.72
N ARG A 45 1.27 14.20 -1.87
CA ARG A 45 1.15 12.75 -1.99
C ARG A 45 0.42 12.32 -3.27
N ALA A 46 -0.60 13.05 -3.69
CA ALA A 46 -1.31 12.81 -4.94
C ALA A 46 -0.40 12.89 -6.18
N ARG A 47 0.66 13.71 -6.12
CA ARG A 47 1.58 13.92 -7.25
C ARG A 47 2.81 13.02 -7.21
N THR A 48 3.29 12.67 -6.00
CA THR A 48 4.64 12.10 -5.83
C THR A 48 4.68 10.71 -5.19
N SER A 49 3.56 10.22 -4.66
CA SER A 49 3.53 8.92 -3.98
C SER A 49 3.91 7.75 -4.89
N ALA A 50 3.47 7.74 -6.14
CA ALA A 50 3.81 6.68 -7.09
C ALA A 50 5.34 6.53 -7.27
N ILE A 51 6.04 7.65 -7.48
CA ILE A 51 7.51 7.65 -7.61
C ILE A 51 8.17 7.19 -6.31
N HIS A 52 7.68 7.67 -5.16
CA HIS A 52 8.19 7.27 -3.86
C HIS A 52 8.05 5.76 -3.63
N PHE A 53 6.89 5.18 -3.92
CA PHE A 53 6.66 3.75 -3.77
C PHE A 53 7.47 2.91 -4.75
N ALA A 54 7.62 3.35 -6.00
CA ALA A 54 8.49 2.67 -6.97
C ALA A 54 9.96 2.57 -6.52
N GLN A 55 10.43 3.53 -5.71
CA GLN A 55 11.79 3.55 -5.16
C GLN A 55 11.94 2.81 -3.84
N THR A 56 10.86 2.64 -3.07
CA THR A 56 10.90 2.12 -1.69
C THR A 56 10.39 0.70 -1.57
N ILE A 57 9.55 0.25 -2.51
CA ILE A 57 9.05 -1.11 -2.56
C ILE A 57 10.09 -1.98 -3.30
N PRO A 58 10.60 -3.08 -2.70
CA PRO A 58 11.60 -3.94 -3.33
C PRO A 58 11.09 -4.55 -4.64
N GLN A 59 11.85 -4.41 -5.73
CA GLN A 59 11.44 -4.92 -7.05
C GLN A 59 11.54 -6.46 -7.18
N ASP A 60 12.24 -7.13 -6.26
CA ASP A 60 12.39 -8.58 -6.25
C ASP A 60 11.17 -9.33 -5.67
N HIS A 61 10.09 -8.60 -5.38
CA HIS A 61 8.86 -9.18 -4.89
C HIS A 61 8.08 -9.92 -5.97
N ARG A 62 7.29 -10.92 -5.56
CA ARG A 62 6.31 -11.61 -6.42
C ARG A 62 4.87 -11.18 -6.13
N PHE A 63 4.69 -9.94 -5.63
CA PHE A 63 3.34 -9.44 -5.36
C PHE A 63 2.52 -9.32 -6.64
N ARG A 64 1.22 -9.60 -6.52
CA ARG A 64 0.21 -9.31 -7.54
C ARG A 64 -0.48 -7.98 -7.27
#